data_AF-A0A7V5W5U2-F1
#
_entry.id   AF-A0A7V5W5U2-F1
#
_cell.length_a   1.000
_cell.length_b   1.000
_cell.length_c   1.000
_cell.angle_alpha   90.00
_cell.angle_beta   90.00
_cell.angle_gamma   90.00
#
_symmetry.space_group_name_H-M   'P 1'
#
loop_
_entity.id
_entity.type
_entity.pdbx_description
1 polymer ?
#
loop_
_entity_poly.entity_id
_entity_poly.type
_entity_poly.pdbx_seq_one_letter_code
_entity_poly.pdbx_strand_id
1 'polypeptide(L)'
;LEQLEREYQRKKEDAERAYQRAFRDAIAPVRERIGAFLETYAKSRGITIVLEVANLVQAGGLVYVDPAADITRDFINEYNKANPVTTSSAPASPSAERPASGARSAPTSQKTPPRKP
;
A
#
# COMPACT_ATOMS: atom_id res chain seq x y z
N LEU A 1 32.07 30.42 -14.23
CA LEU A 1 31.82 29.12 -13.55
C LEU A 1 31.05 29.36 -12.25
N GLU A 2 31.66 29.98 -11.23
CA GLU A 2 31.03 30.22 -9.92
C GLU A 2 29.56 30.69 -9.92
N GLN A 3 29.17 31.64 -10.79
CA GLN A 3 27.78 32.13 -10.85
C GLN A 3 26.80 31.00 -11.20
N LEU A 4 27.18 30.12 -12.14
CA LEU A 4 26.39 28.97 -12.56
C LEU A 4 26.31 27.90 -11.46
N GLU A 5 27.38 27.68 -10.69
CA GLU A 5 27.35 26.81 -9.50
C GLU A 5 26.42 27.38 -8.41
N ARG A 6 26.50 28.68 -8.13
CA ARG A 6 25.62 29.37 -7.17
C ARG A 6 24.16 29.37 -7.63
N GLU A 7 23.89 29.38 -8.93
CA GLU A 7 22.53 29.20 -9.48
C GLU A 7 22.05 27.76 -9.40
N TYR A 8 22.89 26.80 -9.75
CA TYR A 8 22.57 25.37 -9.65
C TYR A 8 22.29 24.94 -8.21
N GLN A 9 23.14 25.36 -7.26
CA GLN A 9 22.97 25.06 -5.84
C GLN A 9 21.69 25.70 -5.26
N ARG A 10 21.41 26.98 -5.57
CA ARG A 10 20.13 27.61 -5.18
C ARG A 10 18.94 26.86 -5.77
N LYS A 11 18.97 26.52 -7.07
CA LYS A 11 17.89 25.81 -7.74
C LYS A 11 17.68 24.39 -7.18
N LYS A 12 18.75 23.71 -6.75
CA LYS A 12 18.68 22.44 -6.03
C LYS A 12 17.98 22.62 -4.68
N GLU A 13 18.41 23.59 -3.87
CA GLU A 13 17.80 23.86 -2.56
C GLU A 13 16.34 24.32 -2.67
N ASP A 14 16.00 25.13 -3.68
CA ASP A 14 14.64 25.55 -3.97
C ASP A 14 13.76 24.35 -4.38
N ALA A 15 14.27 23.47 -5.24
CA ALA A 15 13.57 22.24 -5.63
C ALA A 15 13.38 21.27 -4.44
N GLU A 16 14.39 21.12 -3.58
CA GLU A 16 14.32 20.28 -2.39
C GLU A 16 13.31 20.86 -1.37
N ARG A 17 13.36 22.18 -1.12
CA ARG A 17 12.38 22.89 -0.27
C ARG A 17 10.97 22.83 -0.85
N ALA A 18 10.80 22.88 -2.18
CA ALA A 18 9.50 22.73 -2.83
C ALA A 18 8.96 21.29 -2.70
N TYR A 19 9.81 20.29 -2.90
CA TYR A 19 9.45 18.87 -2.73
C TYR A 19 9.04 18.57 -1.27
N GLN A 20 9.82 19.02 -0.29
CA GLN A 20 9.51 18.82 1.14
C GLN A 20 8.20 19.51 1.56
N ARG A 21 7.80 20.61 0.91
CA ARG A 21 6.49 21.26 1.10
C ARG A 21 5.38 20.43 0.45
N ALA A 22 5.46 20.20 -0.86
CA ALA A 22 4.45 19.44 -1.60
C ALA A 22 4.18 18.04 -1.00
N PHE A 23 5.23 17.34 -0.54
CA PHE A 23 5.08 16.06 0.16
C PHE A 23 4.35 16.20 1.51
N ARG A 24 4.67 17.23 2.29
CA ARG A 24 4.00 17.54 3.57
C ARG A 24 2.52 17.87 3.36
N ASP A 25 2.23 18.70 2.36
CA ASP A 25 0.88 19.17 2.06
C ASP A 25 0.01 18.03 1.51
N ALA A 26 0.59 17.15 0.68
CA ALA A 26 -0.09 15.95 0.17
C ALA A 26 -0.35 14.89 1.25
N ILE A 27 0.56 14.72 2.23
CA ILE A 27 0.40 13.72 3.31
C ILE A 27 -0.38 14.25 4.53
N ALA A 28 -0.54 15.57 4.68
CA ALA A 28 -1.30 16.19 5.78
C ALA A 28 -2.72 15.60 5.97
N PRO A 29 -3.61 15.54 4.95
CA PRO A 29 -4.95 14.99 5.12
C PRO A 29 -4.95 13.47 5.39
N VAL A 30 -3.86 12.76 5.08
CA VAL A 30 -3.70 11.34 5.45
C VAL A 30 -3.32 11.22 6.93
N ARG A 31 -2.40 12.08 7.40
CA ARG A 31 -2.00 12.15 8.82
C ARG A 31 -3.17 12.53 9.73
N GLU A 32 -4.01 13.48 9.32
CA GLU A 32 -5.21 13.89 10.06
C GLU A 32 -6.20 12.74 10.25
N ARG A 33 -6.50 11.99 9.17
CA ARG A 33 -7.37 10.80 9.22
C ARG A 33 -6.81 9.70 10.11
N ILE A 34 -5.50 9.43 10.00
CA ILE A 34 -4.80 8.47 10.86
C ILE A 34 -4.88 8.92 12.33
N GLY A 35 -4.67 10.20 12.63
CA GLY A 35 -4.74 10.76 13.98
C GLY A 35 -6.13 10.63 14.61
N ALA A 36 -7.19 11.00 13.88
CA ALA A 36 -8.57 10.88 14.37
C ALA A 36 -8.99 9.41 14.60
N PHE A 37 -8.53 8.49 13.74
CA PHE A 37 -8.75 7.07 13.95
C PHE A 37 -7.92 6.52 15.11
N LEU A 38 -6.68 6.98 15.31
CA LEU A 38 -5.81 6.61 16.43
C LEU A 38 -6.38 7.06 17.78
N GLU A 39 -6.95 8.26 17.86
CA GLU A 39 -7.66 8.72 19.06
C GLU A 39 -8.88 7.82 19.38
N THR A 40 -9.64 7.44 18.36
CA THR A 40 -10.80 6.54 18.49
C THR A 40 -10.39 5.13 18.93
N TYR A 41 -9.37 4.57 18.27
CA TYR A 41 -8.75 3.28 18.57
C TYR A 41 -8.24 3.26 20.02
N ALA A 42 -7.50 4.29 20.43
CA ALA A 42 -6.93 4.41 21.77
C ALA A 42 -8.01 4.45 22.85
N LYS A 43 -9.02 5.33 22.70
CA LYS A 43 -10.17 5.42 23.60
C LYS A 43 -10.94 4.09 23.70
N SER A 44 -11.15 3.39 22.58
CA SER A 44 -11.85 2.10 22.56
C SER A 44 -11.15 0.98 23.34
N ARG A 45 -9.83 1.09 23.51
CA ARG A 45 -8.94 0.11 24.16
C ARG A 45 -8.42 0.58 25.52
N GLY A 46 -8.89 1.73 26.04
CA GLY A 46 -8.44 2.32 27.31
C GLY A 46 -7.00 2.85 27.30
N ILE A 47 -6.42 3.10 26.12
CA ILE A 47 -5.04 3.54 25.95
C ILE A 47 -4.94 5.04 26.22
N THR A 48 -4.31 5.42 27.32
CA THR A 48 -4.14 6.84 27.74
C THR A 48 -3.00 7.56 27.00
N ILE A 49 -1.98 6.83 26.55
CA ILE A 49 -0.78 7.39 25.90
C ILE A 49 -0.37 6.47 24.74
N VAL A 50 -0.05 7.07 23.59
CA VAL A 50 0.62 6.39 22.46
C VAL A 50 1.96 7.08 22.22
N LEU A 51 3.03 6.30 22.03
CA LEU A 51 4.40 6.81 21.83
C LEU A 51 4.97 6.28 20.52
N GLU A 52 5.53 7.16 19.70
CA GLU A 52 6.25 6.77 18.48
C GLU A 52 7.67 6.30 18.84
N VAL A 53 7.82 4.98 18.95
CA VAL A 53 9.06 4.30 19.37
C VAL A 53 10.24 4.71 18.49
N ALA A 54 10.06 4.84 17.17
CA ALA A 54 11.17 5.17 16.27
C ALA A 54 11.76 6.57 16.56
N ASN A 55 10.93 7.54 16.96
CA ASN A 55 11.38 8.87 17.35
C ASN A 55 12.05 8.85 18.73
N LEU A 56 11.51 8.08 19.69
CA LEU A 56 12.02 8.05 21.06
C LEU A 56 13.37 7.31 21.18
N VAL A 57 13.60 6.31 20.31
CA VAL A 57 14.92 5.68 20.13
C VAL A 57 15.93 6.65 19.51
N GLN A 58 15.57 7.38 18.46
CA GLN A 58 16.45 8.40 17.86
C GLN A 58 16.84 9.52 18.83
N ALA A 59 15.93 9.88 19.75
CA ALA A 59 16.19 10.87 20.80
C ALA A 59 17.00 10.31 21.99
N GLY A 60 17.32 9.01 22.02
CA GLY A 60 17.95 8.35 23.17
C GLY A 60 17.08 8.28 24.44
N GLY A 61 15.78 8.57 24.32
CA GLY A 61 14.83 8.67 25.44
C GLY A 61 14.13 7.37 25.81
N LEU A 62 14.34 6.30 25.04
CA LEU A 62 13.75 4.99 25.29
C LEU A 62 14.81 3.96 25.70
N VAL A 63 14.67 3.42 26.92
CA VAL A 63 15.52 2.33 27.44
C VAL A 63 14.94 0.95 27.13
N TYR A 64 13.61 0.80 27.26
CA TYR A 64 12.89 -0.44 27.02
C TYR A 64 11.42 -0.16 26.70
N VAL A 65 10.80 -0.99 25.86
CA VAL A 65 9.36 -1.12 25.67
C VAL A 65 9.02 -2.61 25.52
N ASP A 66 7.89 -3.03 26.08
CA ASP A 66 7.40 -4.39 25.89
C ASP A 66 6.89 -4.57 24.44
N PRO A 67 7.34 -5.57 23.67
CA PRO A 67 6.79 -5.85 22.33
C PRO A 67 5.27 -6.07 22.31
N ALA A 68 4.66 -6.52 23.41
CA ALA A 68 3.20 -6.65 23.54
C ALA A 68 2.46 -5.29 23.60
N ALA A 69 3.18 -4.19 23.82
CA ALA A 69 2.64 -2.83 23.75
C ALA A 69 2.72 -2.21 22.33
N ASP A 70 3.32 -2.88 21.35
CA ASP A 70 3.34 -2.40 19.95
C ASP A 70 1.96 -2.55 19.28
N ILE A 71 1.14 -1.50 19.40
CA ILE A 71 -0.17 -1.41 18.75
C ILE A 71 -0.09 -1.28 17.22
N THR A 72 1.09 -1.02 16.62
CA THR A 72 1.21 -0.59 15.21
C THR A 72 0.55 -1.59 14.25
N ARG A 73 0.66 -2.89 14.52
CA ARG A 73 0.10 -3.93 13.64
C ARG A 73 -1.41 -4.09 13.78
N ASP A 74 -1.95 -4.09 14.99
CA ASP A 74 -3.40 -4.13 15.22
C ASP A 74 -4.08 -2.84 14.70
N PHE A 75 -3.46 -1.69 14.96
CA PHE A 75 -3.89 -0.39 14.46
C PHE A 75 -3.99 -0.35 12.93
N ILE A 76 -2.95 -0.79 12.21
CA ILE A 76 -2.97 -0.84 10.73
C ILE A 76 -4.09 -1.76 10.23
N ASN A 77 -4.30 -2.92 10.88
CA ASN A 77 -5.35 -3.86 10.49
C ASN A 77 -6.75 -3.27 10.69
N GLU A 78 -7.03 -2.66 11.85
CA GLU A 78 -8.31 -2.03 12.15
C GLU A 78 -8.54 -0.79 11.25
N TYR A 79 -7.51 0.03 11.03
CA TYR A 79 -7.58 1.20 10.15
C TYR A 79 -7.92 0.79 8.72
N ASN A 80 -7.24 -0.21 8.15
CA ASN A 80 -7.50 -0.71 6.79
C ASN A 80 -8.85 -1.42 6.66
N LYS A 81 -9.37 -1.99 7.74
CA LYS A 81 -10.70 -2.64 7.80
C LYS A 81 -11.83 -1.61 7.87
N ALA A 82 -11.63 -0.51 8.60
CA ALA A 82 -12.57 0.62 8.68
C ALA A 82 -12.48 1.57 7.47
N ASN A 83 -11.29 1.69 6.88
CA ASN A 83 -10.99 2.45 5.67
C ASN A 83 -10.51 1.48 4.59
N PRO A 84 -11.39 0.63 4.04
CA PRO A 84 -11.02 -0.29 2.97
C PRO A 84 -10.45 0.51 1.82
N VAL A 85 -9.15 0.34 1.56
CA VAL A 85 -8.51 0.94 0.39
C VAL A 85 -9.25 0.44 -0.84
N THR A 86 -9.95 1.34 -1.52
CA THR A 86 -10.37 1.11 -2.90
C THR A 86 -9.10 1.08 -3.73
N THR A 87 -8.46 -0.09 -3.76
CA THR A 87 -7.60 -0.48 -4.85
C THR A 87 -8.45 -0.33 -6.11
N SER A 88 -8.26 0.79 -6.80
CA SER A 88 -8.81 0.97 -8.13
C SER A 88 -8.31 -0.23 -8.92
N SER A 89 -9.22 -1.16 -9.22
CA SER A 89 -8.90 -2.35 -9.99
C SER A 89 -8.37 -1.83 -11.31
N ALA A 90 -7.05 -1.93 -11.51
CA ALA A 90 -6.42 -1.54 -12.75
C ALA A 90 -7.23 -2.17 -13.88
N PRO A 91 -7.80 -1.36 -14.81
CA PRO A 91 -8.84 -1.83 -15.71
C PRO A 91 -8.30 -3.04 -16.44
N ALA A 92 -8.95 -4.19 -16.25
CA ALA A 92 -8.43 -5.47 -16.70
C ALA A 92 -8.17 -5.35 -18.20
N SER A 93 -6.89 -5.38 -18.60
CA SER A 93 -6.48 -5.26 -19.99
C SER A 93 -7.35 -6.19 -20.81
N PRO A 94 -8.11 -5.71 -21.82
CA PRO A 94 -9.07 -6.52 -22.52
C PRO A 94 -8.33 -7.73 -23.08
N SER A 95 -8.67 -8.91 -22.58
CA SER A 95 -7.98 -10.15 -22.92
C SER A 95 -8.15 -10.34 -24.42
N ALA A 96 -7.07 -10.13 -25.18
CA ALA A 96 -7.15 -10.05 -26.63
C ALA A 96 -7.71 -11.37 -27.15
N GLU A 97 -8.94 -11.32 -27.66
CA GLU A 97 -9.75 -12.51 -27.89
C GLU A 97 -9.16 -13.30 -29.05
N ARG A 98 -8.30 -14.27 -28.70
CA ARG A 98 -7.57 -15.11 -29.65
C ARG A 98 -8.60 -15.80 -30.56
N PRO A 99 -8.65 -15.48 -31.86
CA PRO A 99 -9.77 -15.89 -32.70
C PRO A 99 -9.88 -17.42 -32.74
N ALA A 100 -11.06 -17.92 -32.42
CA ALA A 100 -11.36 -19.35 -32.38
C ALA A 100 -11.35 -19.92 -33.81
N SER A 101 -10.22 -20.47 -34.23
CA SER A 101 -10.06 -21.05 -35.56
C SER A 101 -10.84 -22.36 -35.72
N GLY A 102 -11.87 -22.33 -36.56
CA GLY A 102 -12.38 -23.50 -37.28
C GLY A 102 -13.16 -24.53 -36.47
N ALA A 103 -14.48 -24.44 -36.49
CA ALA A 103 -15.36 -25.52 -36.02
C ALA A 103 -15.38 -26.72 -36.99
N ARG A 104 -15.50 -27.94 -36.46
CA ARG A 104 -16.32 -28.98 -37.10
C ARG A 104 -16.85 -30.01 -36.11
N SER A 105 -18.14 -30.31 -36.23
CA SER A 105 -18.87 -31.27 -35.40
C SER A 105 -18.58 -32.73 -35.78
N ALA A 106 -18.82 -33.65 -34.85
CA ALA A 106 -18.80 -35.10 -35.11
C ALA A 106 -19.93 -35.55 -36.06
N PRO A 107 -19.83 -36.78 -36.60
CA PRO A 107 -20.92 -37.73 -36.34
C PRO A 107 -20.47 -39.15 -35.93
N THR A 108 -21.48 -39.97 -35.64
CA THR A 108 -21.52 -41.22 -34.86
C THR A 108 -21.06 -42.54 -35.55
N SER A 109 -20.89 -43.58 -34.72
CA SER A 109 -21.30 -45.00 -34.93
C SER A 109 -20.27 -46.11 -35.21
N GLN A 110 -20.13 -46.99 -34.20
CA GLN A 110 -19.96 -48.47 -34.26
C GLN A 110 -18.66 -49.01 -34.93
N LYS A 111 -18.10 -50.20 -34.62
CA LYS A 111 -18.65 -51.46 -34.08
C LYS A 111 -17.51 -52.34 -33.48
N THR A 112 -17.80 -53.34 -32.63
CA THR A 112 -16.85 -54.35 -32.10
C THR A 112 -17.35 -55.80 -32.31
N PRO A 113 -16.54 -56.87 -32.11
CA PRO A 113 -15.08 -57.03 -32.22
C PRO A 113 -14.71 -57.86 -33.51
N PRO A 114 -14.40 -59.19 -33.62
CA PRO A 114 -14.09 -60.29 -32.68
C PRO A 114 -12.86 -61.21 -32.99
N ARG A 115 -12.02 -61.48 -31.97
CA ARG A 115 -11.51 -62.80 -31.50
C ARG A 115 -10.61 -63.73 -32.38
N LYS A 116 -9.31 -63.80 -31.98
CA LYS A 116 -8.38 -64.97 -31.96
C LYS A 116 -7.89 -65.56 -33.32
N PRO A 117 -6.95 -66.53 -33.40
CA PRO A 117 -6.39 -67.48 -32.38
C PRO A 117 -5.60 -66.85 -31.23
#